data_AF-A0A973REZ7-F1
#
_entry.id   AF-A0A973REZ7-F1
#
_cell.length_a   1.000
_cell.length_b   1.000
_cell.length_c   1.000
_cell.angle_alpha   90.00
_cell.angle_beta   90.00
_cell.angle_gamma   90.00
#
_symmetry.space_group_name_H-M   'P 1'
#
loop_
_entity.id
_entity.type
_entity.pdbx_description
1 polymer ?
#
loop_
_entity_poly.entity_id
_entity_poly.type
_entity_poly.pdbx_seq_one_letter_code
_entity_poly.pdbx_strand_id
1 'polypeptide(L)'
;MTHDQHGLAMTGASAAAARHYDQAVDELLHFRAEVVGETKAALADSPGFPMGNVLSAYLGMLSTEVDDARAARARFAAFRRAADESSLLPRERAHVAAVRALLDGDLLTCGALLAEITVEHPRDALALAAGHQIDFFTGDARSLRDRIGGALTAWHDDDPHLGHVLGMYAFGLEEAGHYDRSEEVGLRAVELNRRDVWGIHAVVHTYEMQGRFGEGVRYLDARLDDWSTGTFFNVHNWWHYALYALEAGDVPRALAVHDAVLAAGSTCMELLDAAALLWRLHLEGSDQHERWTALADAWPARVAEPFYAFNDMHAVMSYVGAGRIGDAEKLIASREAYLLEPRPGVTNVDMTARVGLPVCRAMVAYGRGDHEAVVGLLYPIRHRINEFGGSHAQRDAVQKTLLESALRGGRHEVAR
;
A
#
# COMPACT_ATOMS: atom_id res chain seq x y z
N MET A 1 -20.59 12.30 -25.47
CA MET A 1 -19.81 12.74 -24.31
C MET A 1 -20.69 12.59 -23.10
N THR A 2 -20.24 11.85 -22.11
CA THR A 2 -20.89 11.67 -20.81
C THR A 2 -20.13 12.47 -19.77
N HIS A 3 -20.67 12.59 -18.56
CA HIS A 3 -19.95 13.12 -17.40
C HIS A 3 -19.99 12.07 -16.30
N ASP A 4 -18.93 12.00 -15.49
CA ASP A 4 -18.93 11.21 -14.26
C ASP A 4 -19.75 11.91 -13.17
N GLN A 5 -19.94 11.24 -12.03
CA GLN A 5 -20.71 11.77 -10.90
C GLN A 5 -20.17 13.07 -10.31
N HIS A 6 -18.90 13.42 -10.57
CA HIS A 6 -18.28 14.68 -10.16
C HIS A 6 -18.32 15.75 -11.26
N GLY A 7 -19.00 15.48 -12.38
CA GLY A 7 -19.22 16.43 -13.47
C GLY A 7 -18.04 16.56 -14.43
N LEU A 8 -17.10 15.61 -14.44
CA LEU A 8 -15.95 15.63 -15.36
C LEU A 8 -16.31 14.90 -16.66
N ALA A 9 -16.04 15.55 -17.80
CA ALA A 9 -16.39 15.02 -19.10
C ALA A 9 -15.59 13.76 -19.47
N MET A 10 -16.27 12.82 -20.12
CA MET A 10 -15.72 11.54 -20.60
C MET A 10 -16.16 11.25 -22.03
N THR A 11 -15.25 10.67 -22.81
CA THR A 11 -15.48 10.17 -24.17
C THR A 11 -15.62 8.65 -24.19
N GLY A 12 -16.18 8.10 -25.27
CA GLY A 12 -16.18 6.65 -25.50
C GLY A 12 -17.06 5.79 -24.57
N ALA A 13 -17.76 6.37 -23.60
CA ALA A 13 -18.70 5.64 -22.74
C ALA A 13 -20.16 5.79 -23.21
N SER A 14 -20.89 4.67 -23.21
CA SER A 14 -22.35 4.70 -23.14
C SER A 14 -22.83 5.19 -21.77
N ALA A 15 -24.13 5.47 -21.63
CA ALA A 15 -24.71 5.78 -20.33
C ALA A 15 -24.61 4.61 -19.33
N ALA A 16 -24.57 3.36 -19.80
CA ALA A 16 -24.40 2.19 -18.93
C ALA A 16 -22.95 2.07 -18.45
N ALA A 17 -21.97 2.21 -19.37
CA ALA A 17 -20.56 2.20 -19.01
C ALA A 17 -20.19 3.33 -18.04
N ALA A 18 -20.76 4.53 -18.22
CA ALA A 18 -20.54 5.64 -17.29
C ALA A 18 -21.04 5.33 -15.88
N ARG A 19 -22.22 4.71 -15.73
CA ARG A 19 -22.73 4.29 -14.40
C ARG A 19 -21.87 3.23 -13.74
N HIS A 20 -21.44 2.21 -14.50
CA HIS A 20 -20.52 1.20 -13.98
C HIS A 20 -19.16 1.79 -13.60
N TYR A 21 -18.68 2.81 -14.32
CA TYR A 21 -17.48 3.54 -13.94
C TYR A 21 -17.64 4.31 -12.64
N ASP A 22 -18.73 5.07 -12.48
CA ASP A 22 -19.01 5.79 -11.24
C ASP A 22 -19.11 4.84 -10.06
N GLN A 23 -19.80 3.70 -10.21
CA GLN A 23 -19.86 2.66 -9.18
C GLN A 23 -18.48 2.07 -8.91
N ALA A 24 -17.68 1.78 -9.93
CA ALA A 24 -16.34 1.25 -9.72
C ALA A 24 -15.44 2.23 -8.94
N VAL A 25 -15.55 3.54 -9.20
CA VAL A 25 -14.82 4.56 -8.41
C VAL A 25 -15.33 4.63 -6.98
N ASP A 26 -16.65 4.54 -6.75
CA ASP A 26 -17.24 4.45 -5.41
C ASP A 26 -16.70 3.22 -4.65
N GLU A 27 -16.71 2.04 -5.28
CA GLU A 27 -16.20 0.81 -4.65
C GLU A 27 -14.68 0.83 -4.45
N LEU A 28 -13.92 1.54 -5.29
CA LEU A 28 -12.49 1.77 -5.08
C LEU A 28 -12.26 2.58 -3.79
N LEU A 29 -12.99 3.68 -3.60
CA LEU A 29 -12.85 4.53 -2.41
C LEU A 29 -13.27 3.80 -1.12
N HIS A 30 -14.21 2.86 -1.23
CA HIS A 30 -14.63 2.00 -0.13
C HIS A 30 -13.79 0.73 0.05
N PHE A 31 -12.77 0.51 -0.79
CA PHE A 31 -11.96 -0.71 -0.81
C PHE A 31 -12.81 -1.99 -0.92
N ARG A 32 -13.83 -2.04 -1.79
CA ARG A 32 -14.69 -3.24 -1.93
C ARG A 32 -14.40 -4.03 -3.20
N ALA A 33 -14.69 -5.33 -3.17
CA ALA A 33 -14.36 -6.26 -4.25
C ALA A 33 -15.14 -6.04 -5.54
N GLU A 34 -16.31 -5.41 -5.41
CA GLU A 34 -17.22 -5.02 -6.48
C GLU A 34 -16.54 -4.12 -7.52
N VAL A 35 -15.48 -3.36 -7.13
CA VAL A 35 -14.68 -2.53 -8.05
C VAL A 35 -14.22 -3.29 -9.29
N VAL A 36 -13.85 -4.56 -9.16
CA VAL A 36 -13.40 -5.41 -10.27
C VAL A 36 -14.57 -5.78 -11.18
N GLY A 37 -15.72 -6.09 -10.61
CA GLY A 37 -16.94 -6.44 -11.34
C GLY A 37 -17.47 -5.25 -12.15
N GLU A 38 -17.57 -4.10 -11.52
CA GLU A 38 -18.04 -2.85 -12.12
C GLU A 38 -17.11 -2.37 -13.23
N THR A 39 -15.78 -2.42 -13.01
CA THR A 39 -14.80 -2.09 -14.05
C THR A 39 -14.93 -3.03 -15.26
N LYS A 40 -15.13 -4.33 -15.05
CA LYS A 40 -15.35 -5.30 -16.13
C LYS A 40 -16.66 -5.03 -16.87
N ALA A 41 -17.74 -4.70 -16.17
CA ALA A 41 -19.03 -4.37 -16.76
C ALA A 41 -18.96 -3.11 -17.64
N ALA A 42 -18.32 -2.05 -17.15
CA ALA A 42 -18.11 -0.81 -17.92
C ALA A 42 -17.40 -1.09 -19.26
N LEU A 43 -16.37 -1.93 -19.23
CA LEU A 43 -15.57 -2.23 -20.42
C LEU A 43 -16.14 -3.35 -21.30
N ALA A 44 -17.04 -4.18 -20.79
CA ALA A 44 -17.80 -5.11 -21.61
C ALA A 44 -18.82 -4.36 -22.47
N ASP A 45 -19.47 -3.34 -21.90
CA ASP A 45 -20.40 -2.46 -22.62
C ASP A 45 -19.67 -1.53 -23.61
N SER A 46 -18.62 -0.85 -23.14
CA SER A 46 -17.87 0.12 -23.94
C SER A 46 -16.37 -0.19 -23.94
N PRO A 47 -15.88 -1.14 -24.76
CA PRO A 47 -14.47 -1.56 -24.75
C PRO A 47 -13.46 -0.44 -25.05
N GLY A 48 -13.86 0.54 -25.87
CA GLY A 48 -13.06 1.71 -26.24
C GLY A 48 -13.10 2.86 -25.23
N PHE A 49 -13.82 2.71 -24.11
CA PHE A 49 -13.96 3.76 -23.09
C PHE A 49 -12.61 4.07 -22.42
N PRO A 50 -12.04 5.29 -22.60
CA PRO A 50 -10.71 5.61 -22.10
C PRO A 50 -10.59 5.53 -20.57
N MET A 51 -11.49 6.18 -19.84
CA MET A 51 -11.40 6.21 -18.36
C MET A 51 -11.65 4.85 -17.72
N GLY A 52 -12.47 3.99 -18.33
CA GLY A 52 -12.60 2.60 -17.88
C GLY A 52 -11.30 1.80 -18.04
N ASN A 53 -10.56 1.99 -19.15
CA ASN A 53 -9.28 1.32 -19.36
C ASN A 53 -8.18 1.89 -18.46
N VAL A 54 -8.22 3.19 -18.17
CA VAL A 54 -7.36 3.86 -17.17
C VAL A 54 -7.59 3.27 -15.78
N LEU A 55 -8.85 3.22 -15.32
CA LEU A 55 -9.21 2.62 -14.02
C LEU A 55 -8.72 1.17 -13.94
N SER A 56 -9.01 0.36 -14.95
CA SER A 56 -8.56 -1.04 -14.99
C SER A 56 -7.04 -1.17 -14.91
N ALA A 57 -6.29 -0.23 -15.49
CA ALA A 57 -4.83 -0.25 -15.43
C ALA A 57 -4.31 0.15 -14.04
N TYR A 58 -4.90 1.15 -13.39
CA TYR A 58 -4.56 1.50 -12.00
C TYR A 58 -4.85 0.33 -11.05
N LEU A 59 -6.02 -0.29 -11.14
CA LEU A 59 -6.38 -1.42 -10.26
C LEU A 59 -5.36 -2.56 -10.32
N GLY A 60 -4.94 -2.95 -11.53
CA GLY A 60 -3.98 -4.05 -11.68
C GLY A 60 -2.54 -3.69 -11.32
N MET A 61 -2.15 -2.42 -11.42
CA MET A 61 -0.81 -1.98 -11.04
C MET A 61 -0.68 -1.68 -9.55
N LEU A 62 -1.74 -1.14 -8.93
CA LEU A 62 -1.74 -0.73 -7.53
C LEU A 62 -2.05 -1.87 -6.56
N SER A 63 -2.49 -3.05 -7.03
CA SER A 63 -2.60 -4.25 -6.17
C SER A 63 -1.25 -4.79 -5.71
N THR A 64 -0.17 -4.39 -6.38
CA THR A 64 1.19 -4.92 -6.22
C THR A 64 1.37 -6.40 -6.57
N GLU A 65 0.35 -7.03 -7.15
CA GLU A 65 0.39 -8.39 -7.67
C GLU A 65 0.95 -8.40 -9.09
N VAL A 66 2.02 -9.17 -9.32
CA VAL A 66 2.69 -9.21 -10.63
C VAL A 66 1.77 -9.71 -11.75
N ASP A 67 0.90 -10.68 -11.46
CA ASP A 67 -0.02 -11.25 -12.44
C ASP A 67 -1.10 -10.24 -12.86
N ASP A 68 -1.63 -9.47 -11.91
CA ASP A 68 -2.58 -8.39 -12.17
C ASP A 68 -1.93 -7.29 -13.01
N ALA A 69 -0.69 -6.91 -12.68
CA ALA A 69 0.07 -5.92 -13.42
C ALA A 69 0.33 -6.36 -14.87
N ARG A 70 0.67 -7.65 -15.10
CA ARG A 70 0.82 -8.20 -16.46
C ARG A 70 -0.51 -8.17 -17.23
N ALA A 71 -1.61 -8.54 -16.59
CA ALA A 71 -2.95 -8.50 -17.21
C ALA A 71 -3.36 -7.07 -17.57
N ALA A 72 -3.15 -6.12 -16.66
CA ALA A 72 -3.40 -4.69 -16.86
C ALA A 72 -2.58 -4.14 -18.04
N ARG A 73 -1.29 -4.47 -18.12
CA ARG A 73 -0.42 -4.06 -19.25
C ARG A 73 -0.96 -4.56 -20.58
N ALA A 74 -1.30 -5.85 -20.66
CA ALA A 74 -1.79 -6.45 -21.90
C ALA A 74 -3.11 -5.79 -22.36
N ARG A 75 -4.03 -5.57 -21.41
CA ARG A 75 -5.31 -4.91 -21.67
C ARG A 75 -5.13 -3.47 -22.13
N PHE A 76 -4.33 -2.69 -21.40
CA PHE A 76 -4.09 -1.29 -21.73
C PHE A 76 -3.40 -1.13 -23.09
N ALA A 77 -2.43 -2.01 -23.41
CA ALA A 77 -1.81 -2.04 -24.74
C ALA A 77 -2.82 -2.34 -25.86
N ALA A 78 -3.80 -3.21 -25.63
CA ALA A 78 -4.87 -3.47 -26.59
C ALA A 78 -5.75 -2.23 -26.82
N PHE A 79 -6.19 -1.56 -25.75
CA PHE A 79 -6.91 -0.28 -25.83
C PHE A 79 -6.12 0.77 -26.62
N ARG A 80 -4.83 0.93 -26.29
CA ARG A 80 -3.94 1.91 -26.91
C ARG A 80 -3.73 1.71 -28.41
N ARG A 81 -3.80 0.47 -28.93
CA ARG A 81 -3.73 0.20 -30.37
C ARG A 81 -5.01 0.56 -31.12
N ALA A 82 -6.15 0.56 -30.43
CA ALA A 82 -7.46 0.81 -31.02
C ALA A 82 -7.92 2.27 -30.84
N ALA A 83 -7.43 2.96 -29.81
CA ALA A 83 -7.84 4.32 -29.48
C ALA A 83 -7.24 5.37 -30.43
N ASP A 84 -8.06 6.31 -30.89
CA ASP A 84 -7.61 7.53 -31.56
C ASP A 84 -7.24 8.58 -30.51
N GLU A 85 -5.95 8.85 -30.33
CA GLU A 85 -5.45 9.85 -29.38
C GLU A 85 -6.01 11.25 -29.59
N SER A 86 -6.34 11.61 -30.84
CA SER A 86 -6.87 12.93 -31.16
C SER A 86 -8.30 13.12 -30.64
N SER A 87 -9.00 12.02 -30.36
CA SER A 87 -10.37 12.01 -29.82
C SER A 87 -10.44 12.14 -28.29
N LEU A 88 -9.32 11.93 -27.59
CA LEU A 88 -9.26 11.99 -26.13
C LEU A 88 -9.41 13.45 -25.64
N LEU A 89 -10.04 13.63 -24.49
CA LEU A 89 -10.04 14.90 -23.79
C LEU A 89 -8.67 15.16 -23.13
N PRO A 90 -8.33 16.43 -22.81
CA PRO A 90 -7.09 16.76 -22.09
C PRO A 90 -6.87 15.92 -20.83
N ARG A 91 -7.89 15.82 -19.95
CA ARG A 91 -7.89 14.96 -18.76
C ARG A 91 -7.61 13.49 -19.07
N GLU A 92 -8.29 12.93 -20.06
CA GLU A 92 -8.13 11.52 -20.46
C GLU A 92 -6.70 11.26 -20.98
N ARG A 93 -6.13 12.20 -21.76
CA ARG A 93 -4.72 12.11 -22.20
C ARG A 93 -3.76 12.16 -21.02
N ALA A 94 -3.99 13.03 -20.04
CA ALA A 94 -3.16 13.14 -18.85
C ALA A 94 -3.16 11.82 -18.05
N HIS A 95 -4.33 11.23 -17.83
CA HIS A 95 -4.42 9.91 -17.20
C HIS A 95 -3.74 8.80 -18.01
N VAL A 96 -3.93 8.78 -19.32
CA VAL A 96 -3.24 7.83 -20.20
C VAL A 96 -1.73 7.98 -20.10
N ALA A 97 -1.20 9.20 -20.00
CA ALA A 97 0.23 9.45 -19.79
C ALA A 97 0.69 8.92 -18.42
N ALA A 98 -0.07 9.19 -17.35
CA ALA A 98 0.24 8.70 -16.01
C ALA A 98 0.25 7.16 -15.95
N VAL A 99 -0.76 6.50 -16.53
CA VAL A 99 -0.81 5.03 -16.63
C VAL A 99 0.36 4.47 -17.43
N ARG A 100 0.81 5.14 -18.49
CA ARG A 100 2.00 4.71 -19.23
C ARG A 100 3.26 4.75 -18.37
N ALA A 101 3.48 5.84 -17.65
CA ALA A 101 4.61 5.95 -16.71
C ALA A 101 4.56 4.84 -15.66
N LEU A 102 3.38 4.61 -15.07
CA LEU A 102 3.17 3.52 -14.10
C LEU A 102 3.46 2.14 -14.69
N LEU A 103 2.92 1.84 -15.87
CA LEU A 103 3.19 0.59 -16.58
C LEU A 103 4.68 0.45 -16.91
N ASP A 104 5.39 1.53 -17.22
CA ASP A 104 6.83 1.47 -17.48
C ASP A 104 7.67 1.36 -16.18
N GLY A 105 7.02 1.34 -15.01
CA GLY A 105 7.66 1.21 -13.69
C GLY A 105 8.17 2.53 -13.13
N ASP A 106 7.82 3.66 -13.74
CA ASP A 106 8.17 5.00 -13.31
C ASP A 106 7.05 5.59 -12.43
N LEU A 107 7.04 5.18 -11.17
CA LEU A 107 6.06 5.62 -10.17
C LEU A 107 6.20 7.12 -9.89
N LEU A 108 7.41 7.66 -9.95
CA LEU A 108 7.67 9.07 -9.67
C LEU A 108 7.05 9.98 -10.74
N THR A 109 7.25 9.68 -12.02
CA THR A 109 6.61 10.43 -13.11
C THR A 109 5.08 10.24 -13.08
N CYS A 110 4.59 9.03 -12.78
CA CYS A 110 3.16 8.79 -12.62
C CYS A 110 2.56 9.70 -11.52
N GLY A 111 3.19 9.76 -10.35
CA GLY A 111 2.75 10.59 -9.23
C GLY A 111 2.73 12.09 -9.56
N ALA A 112 3.74 12.58 -10.29
CA ALA A 112 3.80 13.96 -10.75
C ALA A 112 2.67 14.29 -11.74
N LEU A 113 2.43 13.43 -12.73
CA LEU A 113 1.34 13.61 -13.70
C LEU A 113 -0.05 13.56 -13.02
N LEU A 114 -0.24 12.66 -12.05
CA LEU A 114 -1.45 12.63 -11.24
C LEU A 114 -1.61 13.91 -10.41
N ALA A 115 -0.51 14.53 -9.96
CA ALA A 115 -0.57 15.77 -9.18
C ALA A 115 -1.06 16.92 -10.05
N GLU A 116 -0.55 17.02 -11.28
CA GLU A 116 -1.03 17.98 -12.28
C GLU A 116 -2.54 17.81 -12.55
N ILE A 117 -3.01 16.57 -12.72
CA ILE A 117 -4.44 16.28 -12.89
C ILE A 117 -5.25 16.77 -11.69
N THR A 118 -4.82 16.49 -10.46
CA THR A 118 -5.55 16.91 -9.25
C THR A 118 -5.54 18.43 -9.01
N VAL A 119 -4.56 19.15 -9.57
CA VAL A 119 -4.55 20.62 -9.55
C VAL A 119 -5.57 21.19 -10.55
N GLU A 120 -5.65 20.65 -11.77
CA GLU A 120 -6.59 21.11 -12.79
C GLU A 120 -8.04 20.62 -12.51
N HIS A 121 -8.17 19.42 -11.95
CA HIS A 121 -9.42 18.73 -11.67
C HIS A 121 -9.46 18.23 -10.21
N PRO A 122 -9.61 19.13 -9.22
CA PRO A 122 -9.52 18.76 -7.80
C PRO A 122 -10.64 17.83 -7.30
N ARG A 123 -11.71 17.63 -8.08
CA ARG A 123 -12.76 16.63 -7.80
C ARG A 123 -12.58 15.31 -8.55
N ASP A 124 -11.43 15.09 -9.19
CA ASP A 124 -11.10 13.83 -9.83
C ASP A 124 -10.74 12.77 -8.78
N ALA A 125 -11.76 12.07 -8.29
CA ALA A 125 -11.61 11.03 -7.27
C ALA A 125 -10.62 9.92 -7.67
N LEU A 126 -10.60 9.53 -8.95
CA LEU A 126 -9.68 8.51 -9.43
C LEU A 126 -8.23 9.00 -9.41
N ALA A 127 -7.98 10.24 -9.84
CA ALA A 127 -6.65 10.83 -9.78
C ALA A 127 -6.14 10.99 -8.33
N LEU A 128 -7.03 11.40 -7.42
CA LEU A 128 -6.71 11.49 -5.99
C LEU A 128 -6.36 10.12 -5.41
N ALA A 129 -7.21 9.11 -5.60
CA ALA A 129 -7.00 7.77 -5.04
C ALA A 129 -5.75 7.09 -5.62
N ALA A 130 -5.57 7.12 -6.95
CA ALA A 130 -4.39 6.55 -7.58
C ALA A 130 -3.11 7.30 -7.19
N GLY A 131 -3.16 8.63 -7.14
CA GLY A 131 -2.01 9.46 -6.75
C GLY A 131 -1.61 9.21 -5.30
N HIS A 132 -2.59 9.11 -4.40
CA HIS A 132 -2.37 8.81 -2.99
C HIS A 132 -1.68 7.45 -2.80
N GLN A 133 -2.09 6.41 -3.54
CA GLN A 133 -1.42 5.11 -3.48
C GLN A 133 0.02 5.15 -4.03
N ILE A 134 0.28 5.94 -5.09
CA ILE A 134 1.63 6.12 -5.62
C ILE A 134 2.54 6.85 -4.62
N ASP A 135 2.02 7.90 -3.99
CA ASP A 135 2.74 8.65 -2.95
C ASP A 135 3.08 7.72 -1.76
N PHE A 136 2.17 6.82 -1.39
CA PHE A 136 2.40 5.77 -0.38
C PHE A 136 3.48 4.77 -0.81
N PHE A 137 3.43 4.22 -2.03
CA PHE A 137 4.43 3.26 -2.50
C PHE A 137 5.83 3.85 -2.66
N THR A 138 5.93 5.16 -2.84
CA THR A 138 7.20 5.89 -2.93
C THR A 138 7.64 6.51 -1.60
N GLY A 139 6.79 6.39 -0.56
CA GLY A 139 7.03 6.93 0.78
C GLY A 139 7.16 8.46 0.83
N ASP A 140 6.52 9.17 -0.10
CA ASP A 140 6.48 10.63 -0.12
C ASP A 140 5.31 11.14 0.72
N ALA A 141 5.50 11.14 2.04
CA ALA A 141 4.50 11.61 3.00
C ALA A 141 4.03 13.07 2.76
N ARG A 142 4.88 13.91 2.14
CA ARG A 142 4.49 15.29 1.82
C ARG A 142 3.47 15.31 0.70
N SER A 143 3.75 14.60 -0.40
CA SER A 143 2.81 14.49 -1.52
C SER A 143 1.52 13.78 -1.10
N LEU A 144 1.63 12.73 -0.28
CA LEU A 144 0.49 12.00 0.28
C LEU A 144 -0.50 12.94 1.00
N ARG A 145 0.02 13.86 1.83
CA ARG A 145 -0.76 14.90 2.51
C ARG A 145 -1.24 16.01 1.56
N ASP A 146 -0.32 16.58 0.79
CA ASP A 146 -0.54 17.84 0.07
C ASP A 146 -1.40 17.67 -1.18
N ARG A 147 -1.37 16.50 -1.83
CA ARG A 147 -2.25 16.17 -2.97
C ARG A 147 -3.71 16.27 -2.55
N ILE A 148 -4.06 15.63 -1.44
CA ILE A 148 -5.43 15.63 -0.94
C ILE A 148 -5.76 16.98 -0.34
N GLY A 149 -4.88 17.53 0.51
CA GLY A 149 -5.06 18.84 1.13
C GLY A 149 -5.31 19.97 0.13
N GLY A 150 -4.60 19.95 -1.01
CA GLY A 150 -4.77 20.91 -2.10
C GLY A 150 -6.09 20.80 -2.85
N ALA A 151 -6.75 19.65 -2.82
CA ALA A 151 -8.03 19.42 -3.46
C ALA A 151 -9.24 19.78 -2.56
N LEU A 152 -9.08 19.75 -1.24
CA LEU A 152 -10.20 19.83 -0.27
C LEU A 152 -11.16 21.00 -0.49
N THR A 153 -10.68 22.17 -0.89
CA THR A 153 -11.54 23.36 -1.08
C THR A 153 -12.53 23.21 -2.24
N ALA A 154 -12.35 22.23 -3.12
CA ALA A 154 -13.26 21.93 -4.21
C ALA A 154 -14.37 20.92 -3.83
N TRP A 155 -14.28 20.30 -2.65
CA TRP A 155 -15.24 19.31 -2.18
C TRP A 155 -16.29 19.97 -1.29
N HIS A 156 -17.56 19.63 -1.51
CA HIS A 156 -18.69 20.20 -0.78
C HIS A 156 -19.14 19.28 0.36
N ASP A 157 -19.75 19.85 1.39
CA ASP A 157 -20.24 19.11 2.57
C ASP A 157 -21.31 18.06 2.24
N ASP A 158 -22.01 18.21 1.12
CA ASP A 158 -23.02 17.28 0.61
C ASP A 158 -22.48 16.27 -0.42
N ASP A 159 -21.17 16.29 -0.71
CA ASP A 159 -20.56 15.31 -1.61
C ASP A 159 -20.44 13.94 -0.91
N PRO A 160 -20.97 12.86 -1.50
CA PRO A 160 -20.95 11.53 -0.89
C PRO A 160 -19.53 10.98 -0.68
N HIS A 161 -18.53 11.48 -1.41
CA HIS A 161 -17.14 11.05 -1.29
C HIS A 161 -16.29 11.95 -0.38
N LEU A 162 -16.83 13.05 0.18
CA LEU A 162 -16.07 13.93 1.07
C LEU A 162 -15.45 13.15 2.25
N GLY A 163 -16.17 12.20 2.83
CA GLY A 163 -15.66 11.32 3.89
C GLY A 163 -14.36 10.64 3.48
N HIS A 164 -14.36 9.92 2.36
CA HIS A 164 -13.18 9.21 1.84
C HIS A 164 -12.01 10.15 1.53
N VAL A 165 -12.29 11.34 0.99
CA VAL A 165 -11.26 12.36 0.73
C VAL A 165 -10.64 12.84 2.04
N LEU A 166 -11.45 13.06 3.08
CA LEU A 166 -10.93 13.38 4.41
C LEU A 166 -10.16 12.20 5.03
N GLY A 167 -10.59 10.96 4.82
CA GLY A 167 -9.86 9.76 5.24
C GLY A 167 -8.46 9.69 4.62
N MET A 168 -8.34 9.94 3.30
CA MET A 168 -7.05 10.03 2.63
C MET A 168 -6.20 11.18 3.21
N TYR A 169 -6.80 12.34 3.46
CA TYR A 169 -6.09 13.47 4.05
C TYR A 169 -5.58 13.17 5.47
N ALA A 170 -6.40 12.51 6.29
CA ALA A 170 -6.02 12.08 7.65
C ALA A 170 -4.80 11.16 7.59
N PHE A 171 -4.80 10.16 6.71
CA PHE A 171 -3.65 9.28 6.56
C PHE A 171 -2.39 10.02 6.11
N GLY A 172 -2.50 10.93 5.13
CA GLY A 172 -1.39 11.77 4.72
C GLY A 172 -0.86 12.68 5.85
N LEU A 173 -1.74 13.21 6.69
CA LEU A 173 -1.37 13.99 7.88
C LEU A 173 -0.59 13.13 8.88
N GLU A 174 -1.06 11.91 9.14
CA GLU A 174 -0.41 10.96 10.04
C GLU A 174 0.99 10.59 9.57
N GLU A 175 1.15 10.14 8.32
CA GLU A 175 2.47 9.78 7.78
C GLU A 175 3.42 10.99 7.75
N ALA A 176 2.89 12.22 7.70
CA ALA A 176 3.65 13.47 7.79
C ALA A 176 3.88 13.98 9.24
N GLY A 177 3.45 13.21 10.26
CA GLY A 177 3.67 13.50 11.69
C GLY A 177 2.70 14.51 12.32
N HIS A 178 1.60 14.85 11.64
CA HIS A 178 0.56 15.77 12.14
C HIS A 178 -0.55 15.01 12.88
N TYR A 179 -0.18 14.24 13.91
CA TYR A 179 -1.05 13.27 14.57
C TYR A 179 -2.37 13.85 15.11
N ASP A 180 -2.32 14.95 15.87
CA ASP A 180 -3.54 15.55 16.43
C ASP A 180 -4.53 15.99 15.35
N ARG A 181 -4.01 16.50 14.22
CA ARG A 181 -4.85 16.90 13.09
C ARG A 181 -5.35 15.70 12.30
N SER A 182 -4.55 14.65 12.18
CA SER A 182 -4.97 13.37 11.58
C SER A 182 -6.15 12.77 12.34
N GLU A 183 -6.08 12.71 13.67
CA GLU A 183 -7.18 12.20 14.50
C GLU A 183 -8.46 13.00 14.27
N GLU A 184 -8.40 14.34 14.34
CA GLU A 184 -9.56 15.21 14.12
C GLU A 184 -10.20 14.97 12.74
N VAL A 185 -9.40 14.98 11.68
CA VAL A 185 -9.86 14.81 10.31
C VAL A 185 -10.39 13.39 10.07
N GLY A 186 -9.70 12.37 10.58
CA GLY A 186 -10.09 10.97 10.43
C GLY A 186 -11.38 10.65 11.17
N LEU A 187 -11.56 11.17 12.39
CA LEU A 187 -12.84 11.05 13.10
C LEU A 187 -13.96 11.73 12.33
N ARG A 188 -13.71 12.90 11.74
CA ARG A 188 -14.69 13.59 10.88
C ARG A 188 -15.05 12.78 9.64
N ALA A 189 -14.07 12.14 9.00
CA ALA A 189 -14.31 11.25 7.86
C ALA A 189 -15.29 10.12 8.23
N VAL A 190 -15.05 9.49 9.39
CA VAL A 190 -15.87 8.38 9.91
C VAL A 190 -17.25 8.84 10.38
N GLU A 191 -17.39 10.07 10.85
CA GLU A 191 -18.72 10.66 11.14
C GLU A 191 -19.57 10.84 9.87
N LEU A 192 -18.94 11.27 8.76
CA LEU A 192 -19.61 11.44 7.47
C LEU A 192 -19.94 10.10 6.83
N ASN A 193 -19.02 9.14 6.91
CA ASN A 193 -19.23 7.78 6.47
C ASN A 193 -18.66 6.78 7.48
N ARG A 194 -19.54 6.15 8.25
CA ARG A 194 -19.16 5.17 9.26
C ARG A 194 -18.33 4.02 8.72
N ARG A 195 -18.48 3.67 7.44
CA ARG A 195 -17.79 2.58 6.76
C ARG A 195 -16.61 3.05 5.89
N ASP A 196 -16.14 4.28 6.08
CA ASP A 196 -14.86 4.71 5.51
C ASP A 196 -13.72 3.98 6.23
N VAL A 197 -13.36 2.80 5.71
CA VAL A 197 -12.32 1.95 6.29
C VAL A 197 -10.93 2.57 6.21
N TRP A 198 -10.70 3.49 5.28
CA TRP A 198 -9.44 4.22 5.17
C TRP A 198 -9.35 5.35 6.21
N GLY A 199 -10.46 6.06 6.46
CA GLY A 199 -10.57 7.01 7.57
C GLY A 199 -10.42 6.33 8.95
N ILE A 200 -11.04 5.15 9.14
CA ILE A 200 -10.83 4.32 10.35
C ILE A 200 -9.36 3.97 10.50
N HIS A 201 -8.73 3.50 9.42
CA HIS A 201 -7.32 3.15 9.39
C HIS A 201 -6.40 4.33 9.75
N ALA A 202 -6.65 5.53 9.23
CA ALA A 202 -5.85 6.72 9.56
C ALA A 202 -5.88 7.05 11.07
N VAL A 203 -7.04 6.91 11.71
CA VAL A 203 -7.19 7.11 13.17
C VAL A 203 -6.43 6.03 13.95
N VAL A 204 -6.48 4.78 13.49
CA VAL A 204 -5.71 3.66 14.07
C VAL A 204 -4.21 3.95 13.97
N HIS A 205 -3.73 4.30 12.78
CA HIS A 205 -2.35 4.73 12.58
C HIS A 205 -1.93 5.85 13.55
N THR A 206 -2.79 6.84 13.75
CA THR A 206 -2.53 7.96 14.67
C THR A 206 -2.37 7.49 16.12
N TYR A 207 -3.25 6.61 16.60
CA TYR A 207 -3.10 6.04 17.95
C TYR A 207 -1.85 5.16 18.08
N GLU A 208 -1.47 4.43 17.04
CA GLU A 208 -0.25 3.62 17.04
C GLU A 208 0.98 4.49 17.21
N MET A 209 1.12 5.52 16.37
CA MET A 209 2.28 6.39 16.37
C MET A 209 2.39 7.25 17.64
N GLN A 210 1.28 7.47 18.35
CA GLN A 210 1.26 8.14 19.65
C GLN A 210 1.37 7.17 20.85
N GLY A 211 1.47 5.85 20.63
CA GLY A 211 1.52 4.86 21.71
C GLY A 211 0.20 4.72 22.49
N ARG A 212 -0.92 5.17 21.91
CA ARG A 212 -2.27 5.16 22.51
C ARG A 212 -3.02 3.86 22.23
N PHE A 213 -2.34 2.72 22.35
CA PHE A 213 -2.85 1.40 21.93
C PHE A 213 -4.20 1.03 22.58
N GLY A 214 -4.37 1.33 23.87
CA GLY A 214 -5.62 1.07 24.58
C GLY A 214 -6.81 1.90 24.08
N GLU A 215 -6.57 3.12 23.57
CA GLU A 215 -7.59 3.92 22.89
C GLU A 215 -7.90 3.34 21.52
N GLY A 216 -6.87 2.92 20.77
CA GLY A 216 -7.02 2.24 19.48
C GLY A 216 -7.86 0.97 19.54
N VAL A 217 -7.63 0.10 20.54
CA VAL A 217 -8.46 -1.10 20.75
C VAL A 217 -9.92 -0.73 21.02
N ARG A 218 -10.19 0.21 21.94
CA ARG A 218 -11.57 0.66 22.21
C ARG A 218 -12.23 1.28 20.99
N TYR A 219 -11.46 2.01 20.18
CA TYR A 219 -11.94 2.64 18.96
C TYR A 219 -12.37 1.60 17.92
N LEU A 220 -11.55 0.57 17.71
CA LEU A 220 -11.84 -0.55 16.80
C LEU A 220 -13.01 -1.41 17.32
N ASP A 221 -13.03 -1.76 18.61
CA ASP A 221 -14.11 -2.55 19.23
C ASP A 221 -15.47 -1.88 19.09
N ALA A 222 -15.54 -0.56 19.32
CA ALA A 222 -16.78 0.20 19.21
C ALA A 222 -17.36 0.27 17.79
N ARG A 223 -16.58 -0.13 16.78
CA ARG A 223 -16.91 -0.02 15.35
C ARG A 223 -16.71 -1.34 14.61
N LEU A 224 -16.70 -2.48 15.31
CA LEU A 224 -16.36 -3.78 14.73
C LEU A 224 -17.11 -4.05 13.40
N ASP A 225 -18.43 -3.84 13.40
CA ASP A 225 -19.30 -4.04 12.22
C ASP A 225 -19.03 -3.08 11.04
N ASP A 226 -18.29 -1.99 11.29
CA ASP A 226 -18.01 -0.96 10.30
C ASP A 226 -16.72 -1.25 9.49
N TRP A 227 -15.79 -2.08 10.00
CA TRP A 227 -14.48 -2.32 9.36
C TRP A 227 -14.06 -3.80 9.25
N SER A 228 -14.62 -4.71 10.05
CA SER A 228 -14.02 -6.04 10.24
C SER A 228 -14.23 -7.03 9.08
N THR A 229 -15.17 -6.74 8.16
CA THR A 229 -15.51 -7.60 7.01
C THR A 229 -15.99 -6.78 5.82
N GLY A 230 -16.02 -7.40 4.63
CA GLY A 230 -16.66 -6.82 3.44
C GLY A 230 -15.82 -5.76 2.70
N THR A 231 -14.54 -5.63 3.02
CA THR A 231 -13.59 -4.75 2.33
C THR A 231 -12.27 -5.48 2.13
N PHE A 232 -11.45 -5.06 1.17
CA PHE A 232 -10.08 -5.53 0.96
C PHE A 232 -9.12 -5.11 2.08
N PHE A 233 -9.55 -4.21 2.96
CA PHE A 233 -8.70 -3.59 3.97
C PHE A 233 -8.95 -4.15 5.38
N ASN A 234 -9.90 -5.05 5.53
CA ASN A 234 -10.27 -5.61 6.83
C ASN A 234 -9.14 -6.43 7.45
N VAL A 235 -8.41 -7.24 6.67
CA VAL A 235 -7.25 -8.00 7.17
C VAL A 235 -6.17 -7.07 7.70
N HIS A 236 -5.91 -5.97 7.00
CA HIS A 236 -4.93 -4.97 7.43
C HIS A 236 -5.35 -4.26 8.73
N ASN A 237 -6.64 -3.93 8.88
CA ASN A 237 -7.14 -3.37 10.14
C ASN A 237 -7.10 -4.39 11.30
N TRP A 238 -7.31 -5.68 11.02
CA TRP A 238 -7.08 -6.75 12.01
C TRP A 238 -5.60 -6.90 12.37
N TRP A 239 -4.70 -6.68 11.43
CA TRP A 239 -3.26 -6.66 11.71
C TRP A 239 -2.90 -5.54 12.70
N HIS A 240 -3.41 -4.32 12.49
CA HIS A 240 -3.27 -3.23 13.46
C HIS A 240 -3.82 -3.57 14.85
N TYR A 241 -5.00 -4.19 14.90
CA TYR A 241 -5.57 -4.68 16.16
C TYR A 241 -4.62 -5.67 16.86
N ALA A 242 -3.99 -6.58 16.10
CA ALA A 242 -3.00 -7.51 16.63
C ALA A 242 -1.72 -6.81 17.12
N LEU A 243 -1.27 -5.75 16.43
CA LEU A 243 -0.15 -4.93 16.89
C LEU A 243 -0.46 -4.23 18.22
N TYR A 244 -1.65 -3.67 18.40
CA TYR A 244 -2.04 -3.10 19.70
C TYR A 244 -2.10 -4.13 20.81
N ALA A 245 -2.60 -5.33 20.51
CA ALA A 245 -2.60 -6.43 21.47
C ALA A 245 -1.16 -6.78 21.87
N LEU A 246 -0.24 -6.86 20.90
CA LEU A 246 1.17 -7.14 21.14
C LEU A 246 1.83 -6.05 22.00
N GLU A 247 1.66 -4.77 21.66
CA GLU A 247 2.23 -3.63 22.41
C GLU A 247 1.61 -3.48 23.80
N ALA A 248 0.39 -3.98 24.02
CA ALA A 248 -0.22 -4.08 25.34
C ALA A 248 0.23 -5.34 26.14
N GLY A 249 1.09 -6.18 25.58
CA GLY A 249 1.58 -7.42 26.19
C GLY A 249 0.62 -8.61 26.10
N ASP A 250 -0.47 -8.51 25.34
CA ASP A 250 -1.44 -9.60 25.12
C ASP A 250 -1.07 -10.41 23.86
N VAL A 251 0.07 -11.09 23.93
CA VAL A 251 0.56 -12.01 22.88
C VAL A 251 -0.47 -13.08 22.50
N PRO A 252 -1.18 -13.73 23.44
CA PRO A 252 -2.21 -14.71 23.09
C PRO A 252 -3.31 -14.13 22.19
N ARG A 253 -3.74 -12.88 22.43
CA ARG A 253 -4.72 -12.21 21.58
C ARG A 253 -4.16 -11.89 20.20
N ALA A 254 -2.93 -11.38 20.11
CA ALA A 254 -2.29 -11.11 18.82
C ALA A 254 -2.21 -12.39 17.96
N LEU A 255 -1.82 -13.52 18.55
CA LEU A 255 -1.78 -14.82 17.87
C LEU A 255 -3.17 -15.35 17.52
N ALA A 256 -4.19 -15.14 18.36
CA ALA A 256 -5.56 -15.53 18.04
C ALA A 256 -6.11 -14.74 16.83
N VAL A 257 -5.80 -13.44 16.73
CA VAL A 257 -6.15 -12.63 15.56
C VAL A 257 -5.40 -13.11 14.33
N HIS A 258 -4.10 -13.41 14.45
CA HIS A 258 -3.31 -13.99 13.37
C HIS A 258 -4.00 -15.25 12.82
N ASP A 259 -4.31 -16.21 13.68
CA ASP A 259 -4.86 -17.50 13.26
C ASP A 259 -6.26 -17.40 12.66
N ALA A 260 -7.07 -16.46 13.16
CA ALA A 260 -8.43 -16.28 12.71
C ALA A 260 -8.52 -15.55 11.36
N VAL A 261 -7.61 -14.60 11.08
CA VAL A 261 -7.75 -13.67 9.95
C VAL A 261 -6.53 -13.63 9.04
N LEU A 262 -5.31 -13.50 9.59
CA LEU A 262 -4.11 -13.27 8.79
C LEU A 262 -3.58 -14.57 8.17
N ALA A 263 -3.75 -15.72 8.84
CA ALA A 263 -3.27 -17.02 8.40
C ALA A 263 -3.88 -17.49 7.07
N ALA A 264 -5.08 -17.01 6.73
CA ALA A 264 -5.76 -17.31 5.47
C ALA A 264 -5.41 -16.32 4.34
N GLY A 265 -4.53 -15.35 4.61
CA GLY A 265 -4.09 -14.34 3.67
C GLY A 265 -3.49 -14.93 2.40
N SER A 266 -3.84 -14.34 1.26
CA SER A 266 -3.40 -14.81 -0.06
C SER A 266 -2.88 -13.68 -0.95
N THR A 267 -3.19 -12.42 -0.66
CA THR A 267 -2.59 -11.29 -1.36
C THR A 267 -1.22 -10.94 -0.77
N CYS A 268 -0.37 -10.24 -1.52
CA CYS A 268 0.91 -9.73 -1.03
C CYS A 268 0.73 -8.88 0.22
N MET A 269 -0.34 -8.06 0.30
CA MET A 269 -0.66 -7.22 1.46
C MET A 269 -0.97 -8.06 2.71
N GLU A 270 -1.81 -9.09 2.57
CA GLU A 270 -2.16 -9.94 3.72
C GLU A 270 -0.95 -10.77 4.20
N LEU A 271 -0.12 -11.24 3.27
CA LEU A 271 1.10 -11.98 3.61
C LEU A 271 2.16 -11.09 4.27
N LEU A 272 2.32 -9.84 3.83
CA LEU A 272 3.26 -8.91 4.47
C LEU A 272 2.80 -8.52 5.87
N ASP A 273 1.48 -8.38 6.10
CA ASP A 273 0.93 -8.10 7.43
C ASP A 273 1.24 -9.26 8.40
N ALA A 274 0.95 -10.50 7.99
CA ALA A 274 1.27 -11.69 8.76
C ALA A 274 2.78 -11.79 9.06
N ALA A 275 3.63 -11.59 8.06
CA ALA A 275 5.08 -11.62 8.23
C ALA A 275 5.57 -10.53 9.19
N ALA A 276 5.07 -9.29 9.08
CA ALA A 276 5.47 -8.18 9.93
C ALA A 276 5.03 -8.35 11.40
N LEU A 277 3.88 -9.00 11.65
CA LEU A 277 3.43 -9.35 13.00
C LEU A 277 4.34 -10.44 13.60
N LEU A 278 4.54 -11.54 12.88
CA LEU A 278 5.37 -12.65 13.37
C LEU A 278 6.84 -12.23 13.53
N TRP A 279 7.33 -11.31 12.70
CA TRP A 279 8.70 -10.81 12.81
C TRP A 279 8.93 -10.11 14.15
N ARG A 280 7.97 -9.31 14.64
CA ARG A 280 8.07 -8.66 15.96
C ARG A 280 8.18 -9.69 17.09
N LEU A 281 7.36 -10.74 17.04
CA LEU A 281 7.45 -11.86 17.98
C LEU A 281 8.80 -12.61 17.85
N HIS A 282 9.33 -12.74 16.64
CA HIS A 282 10.64 -13.35 16.40
C HIS A 282 11.79 -12.51 17.00
N LEU A 283 11.71 -11.18 16.93
CA LEU A 283 12.67 -10.30 17.59
C LEU A 283 12.69 -10.54 19.12
N GLU A 284 11.53 -10.81 19.72
CA GLU A 284 11.40 -11.15 21.15
C GLU A 284 11.83 -12.60 21.48
N GLY A 285 12.23 -13.40 20.50
CA GLY A 285 12.66 -14.79 20.68
C GLY A 285 11.50 -15.79 20.75
N SER A 286 10.30 -15.42 20.31
CA SER A 286 9.15 -16.33 20.19
C SER A 286 9.32 -17.28 19.00
N ASP A 287 9.11 -18.57 19.22
CA ASP A 287 9.09 -19.58 18.16
C ASP A 287 7.68 -19.73 17.59
N GLN A 288 7.56 -19.59 16.27
CA GLN A 288 6.31 -19.63 15.51
C GLN A 288 6.46 -20.54 14.26
N HIS A 289 7.25 -21.60 14.37
CA HIS A 289 7.68 -22.45 13.24
C HIS A 289 6.58 -22.77 12.21
N GLU A 290 5.43 -23.29 12.64
CA GLU A 290 4.34 -23.67 11.72
C GLU A 290 3.78 -22.47 10.94
N ARG A 291 3.60 -21.32 11.60
CA ARG A 291 3.11 -20.08 10.97
C ARG A 291 4.13 -19.54 9.96
N TRP A 292 5.41 -19.62 10.31
CA TRP A 292 6.48 -19.24 9.39
C TRP A 292 6.58 -20.14 8.17
N THR A 293 6.44 -21.46 8.33
CA THR A 293 6.42 -22.41 7.21
C THR A 293 5.30 -22.06 6.23
N ALA A 294 4.09 -21.81 6.73
CA ALA A 294 2.96 -21.43 5.89
C ALA A 294 3.22 -20.14 5.08
N LEU A 295 3.78 -19.10 5.70
CA LEU A 295 4.14 -17.87 4.99
C LEU A 295 5.24 -18.11 3.96
N ALA A 296 6.29 -18.82 4.32
CA ALA A 296 7.39 -19.13 3.40
C ALA A 296 6.92 -19.91 2.16
N ASP A 297 5.91 -20.76 2.29
CA ASP A 297 5.33 -21.50 1.16
C ASP A 297 4.44 -20.64 0.24
N ALA A 298 3.92 -19.51 0.74
CA ALA A 298 3.02 -18.63 -0.03
C ALA A 298 3.76 -17.64 -0.95
N TRP A 299 5.02 -17.30 -0.65
CA TRP A 299 5.78 -16.28 -1.38
C TRP A 299 6.31 -16.65 -2.77
N PRO A 300 6.75 -17.88 -3.09
CA PRO A 300 7.53 -18.17 -4.30
C PRO A 300 6.95 -17.65 -5.62
N ALA A 301 5.63 -17.76 -5.81
CA ALA A 301 4.97 -17.26 -7.02
C ALA A 301 4.91 -15.72 -7.08
N ARG A 302 4.77 -15.06 -5.93
CA ARG A 302 4.59 -13.61 -5.81
C ARG A 302 5.90 -12.83 -5.97
N VAL A 303 7.02 -13.43 -5.57
CA VAL A 303 8.36 -12.83 -5.69
C VAL A 303 9.19 -13.40 -6.84
N ALA A 304 8.58 -14.16 -7.75
CA ALA A 304 9.27 -14.70 -8.93
C ALA A 304 9.90 -13.59 -9.79
N GLU A 305 9.26 -12.42 -9.86
CA GLU A 305 9.75 -11.24 -10.59
C GLU A 305 10.11 -10.09 -9.65
N PRO A 306 11.15 -9.29 -9.96
CA PRO A 306 11.47 -8.06 -9.23
C PRO A 306 10.42 -6.97 -9.46
N PHE A 307 9.32 -7.04 -8.71
CA PHE A 307 8.18 -6.14 -8.91
C PHE A 307 8.16 -4.98 -7.91
N TYR A 308 8.22 -5.28 -6.60
CA TYR A 308 8.19 -4.27 -5.54
C TYR A 308 9.09 -4.69 -4.36
N ALA A 309 10.14 -3.89 -4.10
CA ALA A 309 11.16 -4.20 -3.10
C ALA A 309 10.62 -4.33 -1.67
N PHE A 310 9.49 -3.70 -1.37
CA PHE A 310 8.82 -3.82 -0.08
C PHE A 310 8.25 -5.23 0.15
N ASN A 311 7.71 -5.86 -0.90
CA ASN A 311 7.22 -7.24 -0.84
C ASN A 311 8.39 -8.22 -0.67
N ASP A 312 9.53 -7.94 -1.31
CA ASP A 312 10.74 -8.76 -1.18
C ASP A 312 11.23 -8.86 0.27
N MET A 313 11.17 -7.76 1.04
CA MET A 313 11.54 -7.75 2.47
C MET A 313 10.70 -8.75 3.27
N HIS A 314 9.38 -8.76 3.09
CA HIS A 314 8.48 -9.62 3.84
C HIS A 314 8.58 -11.09 3.43
N ALA A 315 8.88 -11.35 2.16
CA ALA A 315 9.25 -12.69 1.71
C ALA A 315 10.53 -13.17 2.41
N VAL A 316 11.56 -12.32 2.50
CA VAL A 316 12.79 -12.65 3.24
C VAL A 316 12.53 -12.87 4.73
N MET A 317 11.72 -12.03 5.39
CA MET A 317 11.31 -12.26 6.78
C MET A 317 10.69 -13.66 6.95
N SER A 318 9.79 -14.02 6.04
CA SER A 318 9.10 -15.32 6.06
C SER A 318 10.07 -16.49 5.88
N TYR A 319 11.00 -16.40 4.94
CA TYR A 319 12.03 -17.43 4.75
C TYR A 319 12.98 -17.53 5.95
N VAL A 320 13.40 -16.40 6.52
CA VAL A 320 14.28 -16.39 7.70
C VAL A 320 13.57 -16.99 8.91
N GLY A 321 12.33 -16.57 9.20
CA GLY A 321 11.53 -17.11 10.29
C GLY A 321 11.27 -18.61 10.17
N ALA A 322 11.16 -19.12 8.94
CA ALA A 322 11.02 -20.55 8.67
C ALA A 322 12.34 -21.34 8.69
N GLY A 323 13.48 -20.69 8.96
CA GLY A 323 14.82 -21.29 8.88
C GLY A 323 15.30 -21.59 7.44
N ARG A 324 14.60 -21.10 6.42
CA ARG A 324 14.88 -21.32 4.99
C ARG A 324 15.84 -20.26 4.43
N ILE A 325 16.99 -20.07 5.10
CA ILE A 325 17.98 -19.05 4.73
C ILE A 325 18.42 -19.15 3.27
N GLY A 326 18.57 -20.38 2.74
CA GLY A 326 18.93 -20.57 1.34
C GLY A 326 17.91 -20.03 0.34
N ASP A 327 16.62 -20.00 0.68
CA ASP A 327 15.59 -19.42 -0.19
C ASP A 327 15.59 -17.88 -0.11
N ALA A 328 15.85 -17.31 1.07
CA ALA A 328 16.10 -15.88 1.22
C ALA A 328 17.30 -15.41 0.39
N GLU A 329 18.41 -16.17 0.42
CA GLU A 329 19.62 -15.84 -0.35
C GLU A 329 19.40 -15.98 -1.85
N LYS A 330 18.63 -16.95 -2.32
CA LYS A 330 18.22 -17.04 -3.74
C LYS A 330 17.43 -15.82 -4.19
N LEU A 331 16.47 -15.36 -3.36
CA LEU A 331 15.70 -14.16 -3.65
C LEU A 331 16.62 -12.94 -3.74
N ILE A 332 17.51 -12.74 -2.76
CA ILE A 332 18.51 -11.66 -2.74
C ILE A 332 19.39 -11.70 -4.00
N ALA A 333 19.93 -12.87 -4.35
CA ALA A 333 20.76 -13.03 -5.55
C ALA A 333 19.98 -12.70 -6.83
N SER A 334 18.69 -13.04 -6.91
CA SER A 334 17.85 -12.65 -8.05
C SER A 334 17.69 -11.13 -8.17
N ARG A 335 17.63 -10.41 -7.03
CA ARG A 335 17.53 -8.95 -7.00
C ARG A 335 18.85 -8.26 -7.28
N GLU A 336 19.97 -8.86 -6.89
CA GLU A 336 21.30 -8.44 -7.32
C GLU A 336 21.47 -8.57 -8.84
N ALA A 337 21.04 -9.71 -9.42
CA ALA A 337 21.05 -9.92 -10.87
C ALA A 337 20.14 -8.92 -11.60
N TYR A 338 18.97 -8.61 -11.03
CA TYR A 338 18.09 -7.56 -11.54
C TYR A 338 18.85 -6.23 -11.66
N LEU A 339 19.67 -5.83 -10.69
CA LEU A 339 20.40 -4.55 -10.76
C LEU A 339 21.55 -4.52 -11.78
N LEU A 340 21.94 -5.65 -12.39
CA LEU A 340 23.03 -5.68 -13.38
C LEU A 340 22.61 -5.10 -14.74
N GLU A 341 21.32 -5.13 -15.06
CA GLU A 341 20.78 -4.61 -16.31
C GLU A 341 20.24 -3.19 -16.12
N PRO A 342 20.75 -2.18 -16.86
CA PRO A 342 20.25 -0.82 -16.76
C PRO A 342 18.77 -0.73 -17.16
N ARG A 343 17.96 -0.17 -16.25
CA ARG A 343 16.53 0.12 -16.47
C ARG A 343 16.25 1.57 -16.05
N PRO A 344 16.73 2.56 -16.81
CA PRO A 344 16.61 3.96 -16.42
C PRO A 344 15.14 4.36 -16.27
N GLY A 345 14.83 5.10 -15.19
CA GLY A 345 13.47 5.57 -14.89
C GLY A 345 12.59 4.57 -14.12
N VAL A 346 12.99 3.29 -14.00
CA VAL A 346 12.21 2.32 -13.22
C VAL A 346 12.44 2.52 -11.73
N THR A 347 11.44 3.02 -11.02
CA THR A 347 11.53 3.38 -9.59
C THR A 347 11.94 2.20 -8.71
N ASN A 348 11.45 0.99 -9.00
CA ASN A 348 11.78 -0.20 -8.21
C ASN A 348 13.27 -0.58 -8.25
N VAL A 349 14.02 -0.18 -9.29
CA VAL A 349 15.49 -0.37 -9.35
C VAL A 349 16.15 0.37 -8.19
N ASP A 350 15.81 1.64 -8.04
CA ASP A 350 16.37 2.50 -7.00
C ASP A 350 15.91 2.08 -5.60
N MET A 351 14.65 1.66 -5.46
CA MET A 351 14.12 1.11 -4.21
C MET A 351 14.87 -0.16 -3.80
N THR A 352 15.05 -1.09 -4.76
CA THR A 352 15.78 -2.35 -4.56
C THR A 352 17.23 -2.09 -4.17
N ALA A 353 17.93 -1.20 -4.88
CA ALA A 353 19.34 -0.93 -4.64
C ALA A 353 19.61 -0.19 -3.32
N ARG A 354 18.81 0.85 -3.03
CA ARG A 354 19.11 1.79 -1.93
C ARG A 354 18.56 1.32 -0.58
N VAL A 355 17.45 0.58 -0.57
CA VAL A 355 16.78 0.14 0.67
C VAL A 355 16.53 -1.36 0.67
N GLY A 356 15.88 -1.91 -0.36
CA GLY A 356 15.41 -3.30 -0.39
C GLY A 356 16.52 -4.32 -0.12
N LEU A 357 17.60 -4.31 -0.90
CA LEU A 357 18.73 -5.23 -0.73
C LEU A 357 19.44 -5.09 0.62
N PRO A 358 19.81 -3.88 1.09
CA PRO A 358 20.33 -3.70 2.45
C PRO A 358 19.43 -4.30 3.53
N VAL A 359 18.12 -4.07 3.45
CA VAL A 359 17.15 -4.60 4.42
C VAL A 359 17.05 -6.12 4.34
N CYS A 360 16.86 -6.69 3.14
CA CYS A 360 16.81 -8.14 2.96
C CYS A 360 18.07 -8.85 3.49
N ARG A 361 19.26 -8.30 3.20
CA ARG A 361 20.53 -8.84 3.72
C ARG A 361 20.61 -8.73 5.23
N ALA A 362 20.10 -7.63 5.81
CA ALA A 362 20.05 -7.47 7.26
C ALA A 362 19.12 -8.50 7.92
N MET A 363 17.97 -8.79 7.33
CA MET A 363 17.07 -9.84 7.86
C MET A 363 17.75 -11.23 7.86
N VAL A 364 18.51 -11.56 6.80
CA VAL A 364 19.31 -12.80 6.76
C VAL A 364 20.43 -12.79 7.81
N ALA A 365 21.13 -11.66 7.97
CA ALA A 365 22.15 -11.51 9.00
C ALA A 365 21.57 -11.69 10.41
N TYR A 366 20.38 -11.12 10.67
CA TYR A 366 19.66 -11.32 11.91
C TYR A 366 19.35 -12.79 12.17
N GLY A 367 18.82 -13.50 11.15
CA GLY A 367 18.56 -14.94 11.22
C GLY A 367 19.80 -15.80 11.48
N ARG A 368 21.00 -15.29 11.19
CA ARG A 368 22.30 -15.92 11.48
C ARG A 368 22.88 -15.53 12.84
N GLY A 369 22.25 -14.61 13.56
CA GLY A 369 22.80 -14.01 14.79
C GLY A 369 23.94 -13.02 14.55
N ASP A 370 24.17 -12.58 13.30
CA ASP A 370 25.22 -11.61 12.97
C ASP A 370 24.71 -10.18 13.17
N HIS A 371 24.61 -9.79 14.44
CA HIS A 371 24.10 -8.49 14.84
C HIS A 371 24.98 -7.31 14.39
N GLU A 372 26.30 -7.54 14.23
CA GLU A 372 27.20 -6.51 13.71
C GLU A 372 26.88 -6.19 12.25
N ALA A 373 26.68 -7.22 11.42
CA ALA A 373 26.27 -7.03 10.03
C ALA A 373 24.90 -6.36 9.91
N VAL A 374 23.93 -6.70 10.77
CA VAL A 374 22.61 -6.02 10.80
C VAL A 374 22.78 -4.52 11.01
N VAL A 375 23.54 -4.13 12.04
CA VAL A 375 23.78 -2.71 12.34
C VAL A 375 24.51 -2.03 11.19
N GLY A 376 25.54 -2.68 10.62
CA GLY A 376 26.30 -2.17 9.49
C GLY A 376 25.45 -1.94 8.22
N LEU A 377 24.42 -2.74 8.01
CA LEU A 377 23.52 -2.64 6.86
C LEU A 377 22.38 -1.64 7.07
N LEU A 378 21.75 -1.62 8.26
CA LEU A 378 20.56 -0.81 8.51
C LEU A 378 20.88 0.61 9.02
N TYR A 379 21.90 0.78 9.85
CA TYR A 379 22.20 2.09 10.45
C TYR A 379 22.46 3.20 9.39
N PRO A 380 23.19 2.95 8.27
CA PRO A 380 23.40 3.96 7.24
C PRO A 380 22.13 4.43 6.52
N ILE A 381 21.09 3.58 6.47
CA ILE A 381 19.85 3.86 5.74
C ILE A 381 18.65 4.17 6.65
N ARG A 382 18.84 4.22 7.97
CA ARG A 382 17.76 4.35 8.97
C ARG A 382 16.80 5.53 8.78
N HIS A 383 17.25 6.60 8.10
CA HIS A 383 16.45 7.80 7.78
C HIS A 383 15.90 7.82 6.35
N ARG A 384 16.05 6.70 5.64
CA ARG A 384 15.71 6.55 4.21
C ARG A 384 14.88 5.29 3.96
N ILE A 385 14.49 4.57 5.00
CA ILE A 385 13.72 3.33 4.88
C ILE A 385 12.38 3.60 4.17
N ASN A 386 11.80 4.78 4.32
CA ASN A 386 10.58 5.16 3.61
C ASN A 386 10.73 5.19 2.08
N GLU A 387 11.93 5.27 1.50
CA GLU A 387 12.12 5.40 0.04
C GLU A 387 11.59 4.21 -0.78
N PHE A 388 11.27 3.07 -0.16
CA PHE A 388 10.60 1.93 -0.82
C PHE A 388 9.11 1.77 -0.46
N GLY A 389 8.51 2.76 0.22
CA GLY A 389 7.11 2.77 0.63
C GLY A 389 6.83 2.12 1.98
N GLY A 390 5.63 1.56 2.12
CA GLY A 390 5.06 1.10 3.40
C GLY A 390 4.56 2.25 4.27
N SER A 391 3.91 1.94 5.39
CA SER A 391 3.58 2.92 6.42
C SER A 391 4.63 2.96 7.54
N HIS A 392 4.57 3.92 8.46
CA HIS A 392 5.44 3.94 9.64
C HIS A 392 5.35 2.64 10.44
N ALA A 393 4.13 2.17 10.69
CA ALA A 393 3.85 0.91 11.38
C ALA A 393 4.50 -0.30 10.68
N GLN A 394 4.42 -0.39 9.34
CA GLN A 394 5.00 -1.52 8.63
C GLN A 394 6.54 -1.46 8.63
N ARG A 395 7.12 -0.27 8.44
CA ARG A 395 8.58 -0.06 8.44
C ARG A 395 9.22 -0.19 9.82
N ASP A 396 8.45 0.00 10.89
CA ASP A 396 8.92 -0.12 12.26
C ASP A 396 9.52 -1.51 12.55
N ALA A 397 9.09 -2.57 11.88
CA ALA A 397 9.75 -3.88 11.96
C ALA A 397 11.26 -3.82 11.63
N VAL A 398 11.66 -2.98 10.68
CA VAL A 398 13.08 -2.78 10.31
C VAL A 398 13.82 -1.99 11.40
N GLN A 399 13.19 -0.97 11.96
CA GLN A 399 13.77 -0.18 13.06
C GLN A 399 13.93 -1.02 14.32
N LYS A 400 12.92 -1.82 14.68
CA LYS A 400 13.00 -2.81 15.78
C LYS A 400 14.11 -3.82 15.54
N THR A 401 14.32 -4.28 14.30
CA THR A 401 15.43 -5.18 13.96
C THR A 401 16.80 -4.55 14.19
N LEU A 402 16.97 -3.27 13.80
CA LEU A 402 18.17 -2.49 14.07
C LEU A 402 18.39 -2.30 15.58
N LEU A 403 17.35 -1.90 16.31
CA LEU A 403 17.39 -1.70 17.76
C LEU A 403 17.79 -2.99 18.48
N GLU A 404 17.10 -4.09 18.21
CA GLU A 404 17.36 -5.37 18.85
C GLU A 404 18.77 -5.87 18.56
N SER A 405 19.25 -5.70 17.32
CA SER A 405 20.63 -6.07 16.97
C SER A 405 21.67 -5.17 17.62
N ALA A 406 21.39 -3.87 17.76
CA ALA A 406 22.27 -2.97 18.49
C ALA A 406 22.37 -3.37 19.97
N LEU A 407 21.25 -3.73 20.61
CA LEU A 407 21.23 -4.23 21.98
C LEU A 407 22.00 -5.55 22.13
N ARG A 408 21.69 -6.56 21.31
CA ARG A 408 22.36 -7.87 21.35
C ARG A 408 23.84 -7.81 20.98
N GLY A 409 24.19 -6.90 20.08
CA GLY A 409 25.57 -6.61 19.68
C GLY A 409 26.35 -5.71 20.63
N GLY A 410 25.75 -5.25 21.75
CA GLY A 410 26.40 -4.39 22.74
C GLY A 410 26.67 -2.94 22.27
N ARG A 411 26.03 -2.50 21.19
CA ARG A 411 26.14 -1.15 20.59
C ARG A 411 25.12 -0.19 21.22
N HIS A 412 25.19 0.01 22.54
CA HIS A 412 24.21 0.79 23.30
C HIS A 412 24.15 2.28 22.93
N GLU A 413 25.17 2.80 22.23
CA GLU A 413 25.16 4.15 21.66
C GLU A 413 24.30 4.25 20.39
N VAL A 414 24.14 3.14 19.66
CA VAL A 414 23.28 3.04 18.48
C VAL A 414 21.84 2.74 18.88
N ALA A 415 21.64 2.04 20.00
CA ALA A 415 20.32 1.66 20.52
C ALA A 415 19.56 2.81 21.23
N ARG A 416 20.23 3.93 21.51
CA ARG A 416 19.62 5.16 22.06
C ARG A 416 19.24 6.11 20.95
#